data_AF-A0A3R9PQM8-F1
#
_entry.id   AF-A0A3R9PQM8-F1
#
_cell.length_a   1.000
_cell.length_b   1.000
_cell.length_c   1.000
_cell.angle_alpha   90.00
_cell.angle_beta   90.00
_cell.angle_gamma   90.00
#
_symmetry.space_group_name_H-M   'P 1'
#
loop_
_entity.id
_entity.type
_entity.pdbx_description
1 polymer ?
#
loop_
_entity_poly.entity_id
_entity_poly.type
_entity_poly.pdbx_seq_one_letter_code
_entity_poly.pdbx_strand_id
1 'polypeptide(L)'
;MSLKVIEERAKREIEKIKEKASRGEDLKKEEATLVFIYELFPHIENEQNKIRNGLRELSERSSQLFNSIESLYSKFKEESERYFADLEKRLDAVREYEKNLYSMGQRIQGLETREEQVGKLLQEATSLRVILESAKKELEESMKEYSNFLSNIMNTLRETHSVLAEESKNASSIFANIEKRLDELKKLYTEMEAERRALDAYRRELDQREAEISKREKSYEALSERVRELREEVARLEEGKKKTESVLENLEKNIEERLPWLNQREKELTERERHLKELLDEVNMRLSDLKSRDEELRKRKVDLDNRELALSQLETKLKDERKKLDEREKELENRIANLSKKESELMEREKRISEEEKRVKSLSDDIVKRLQFIEEKEKKLDERAQGLQRKEDELKNWEERLKGWREELVMESLTLKEKEARLGEKEKLLSGKEASIEGKKRALDEEIAKFEEEKSKLESEREEIKRERAALDRERRELQNLSDRFHARWAELDRKERSLIEFEKQLRSREATFNELESLVKQLQEEREKLRKELTKCREKLEEKVKSEVPGASKQPPTS
;
A
#
# COMPACT_ATOMS: atom_id res chain seq x y z
N MET A 1 32.32 -88.51 80.99
CA MET A 1 32.40 -89.98 80.78
C MET A 1 32.27 -90.64 82.13
N SER A 2 31.49 -91.73 82.25
CA SER A 2 31.40 -92.46 83.52
C SER A 2 32.73 -93.15 83.83
N LEU A 3 33.05 -93.30 85.12
CA LEU A 3 34.25 -93.98 85.60
C LEU A 3 34.45 -95.36 84.95
N LYS A 4 33.36 -96.09 84.69
CA LYS A 4 33.37 -97.38 83.98
C LYS A 4 33.91 -97.29 82.54
N VAL A 5 33.57 -96.23 81.81
CA VAL A 5 34.05 -96.03 80.42
C VAL A 5 35.54 -95.70 80.40
N ILE A 6 36.02 -94.96 81.40
CA ILE A 6 37.45 -94.64 81.54
C ILE A 6 38.21 -95.91 81.90
N GLU A 7 37.68 -96.74 82.80
CA GLU A 7 38.31 -98.00 83.24
C GLU A 7 38.36 -99.05 82.11
N GLU A 8 37.30 -99.19 81.31
CA GLU A 8 37.31 -100.08 80.13
C GLU A 8 38.24 -99.59 79.02
N ARG A 9 38.38 -98.27 78.86
CA ARG A 9 39.30 -97.70 77.90
C ARG A 9 40.75 -97.92 78.34
N ALA A 10 41.05 -97.72 79.62
CA ALA A 10 42.35 -98.00 80.20
C ALA A 10 42.71 -99.50 80.08
N LYS A 11 41.78 -100.43 80.35
CA LYS A 11 41.98 -101.87 80.15
C LYS A 11 42.31 -102.21 78.69
N ARG A 12 41.58 -101.61 77.73
CA ARG A 12 41.85 -101.79 76.29
C ARG A 12 43.19 -101.21 75.86
N GLU A 13 43.61 -100.09 76.45
CA GLU A 13 44.89 -99.45 76.16
C GLU A 13 46.06 -100.29 76.71
N ILE A 14 45.92 -100.83 77.92
CA ILE A 14 46.88 -101.76 78.52
C ILE A 14 47.01 -103.05 77.67
N GLU A 15 45.90 -103.60 77.17
CA GLU A 15 45.94 -104.82 76.34
C GLU A 15 46.63 -104.57 74.99
N LYS A 16 46.46 -103.38 74.39
CA LYS A 16 47.20 -102.97 73.19
C LYS A 16 48.69 -102.81 73.47
N ILE A 17 49.04 -102.27 74.63
CA ILE A 17 50.43 -102.13 75.07
C ILE A 17 51.06 -103.52 75.31
N LYS A 18 50.30 -104.48 75.86
CA LYS A 18 50.75 -105.89 75.99
C LYS A 18 51.03 -106.54 74.65
N GLU A 19 50.13 -106.36 73.68
CA GLU A 19 50.38 -106.90 72.34
C GLU A 19 51.66 -106.33 71.73
N LYS A 20 51.89 -105.02 71.85
CA LYS A 20 53.14 -104.40 71.41
C LYS A 20 54.37 -104.98 72.12
N ALA A 21 54.32 -105.10 73.44
CA ALA A 21 55.40 -105.66 74.24
C ALA A 21 55.69 -107.13 73.86
N SER A 22 54.65 -107.94 73.64
CA SER A 22 54.78 -109.34 73.21
C SER A 22 55.34 -109.50 71.79
N ARG A 23 55.20 -108.47 70.96
CA ARG A 23 55.81 -108.36 69.63
C ARG A 23 57.25 -107.83 69.66
N GLY A 24 57.78 -107.49 70.85
CA GLY A 24 59.14 -106.96 71.01
C GLY A 24 59.29 -105.50 70.55
N GLU A 25 58.18 -104.76 70.42
CA GLU A 25 58.22 -103.34 70.06
C GLU A 25 58.64 -102.49 71.28
N ASP A 26 59.47 -101.48 71.07
CA ASP A 26 59.91 -100.56 72.12
C ASP A 26 58.73 -99.80 72.72
N LEU A 27 58.52 -99.95 74.02
CA LEU A 27 57.49 -99.22 74.75
C LEU A 27 57.93 -97.79 75.01
N LYS A 28 57.05 -96.83 74.74
CA LYS A 28 57.26 -95.45 75.21
C LYS A 28 57.29 -95.43 76.73
N LYS A 29 57.99 -94.45 77.30
CA LYS A 29 58.14 -94.30 78.76
C LYS A 29 56.79 -94.34 79.50
N GLU A 30 55.74 -93.75 78.93
CA GLU A 30 54.38 -93.80 79.52
C GLU A 30 53.72 -95.19 79.42
N GLU A 31 53.92 -95.91 78.31
CA GLU A 31 53.39 -97.26 78.08
C GLU A 31 54.06 -98.27 79.02
N ALA A 32 55.39 -98.17 79.20
CA ALA A 32 56.15 -98.98 80.15
C ALA A 32 55.72 -98.72 81.61
N THR A 33 55.40 -97.47 81.94
CA THR A 33 54.93 -97.08 83.28
C THR A 33 53.54 -97.66 83.58
N LEU A 34 52.62 -97.66 82.61
CA LEU A 34 51.29 -98.26 82.78
C LEU A 34 51.35 -99.78 82.99
N VAL A 35 52.19 -100.49 82.24
CA VAL A 35 52.42 -101.93 82.44
C VAL A 35 53.01 -102.20 83.82
N PHE A 36 53.97 -101.39 84.26
CA PHE A 36 54.57 -101.52 85.59
C PHE A 36 53.54 -101.36 86.72
N ILE A 37 52.64 -100.37 86.63
CA ILE A 37 51.66 -100.07 87.68
C ILE A 37 50.48 -101.06 87.70
N TYR A 38 49.99 -101.52 86.54
CA TYR A 38 48.78 -102.37 86.51
C TYR A 38 49.05 -103.86 86.57
N GLU A 39 50.21 -104.34 86.11
CA GLU A 39 50.52 -105.77 86.04
C GLU A 39 51.60 -106.15 87.04
N LEU A 40 52.75 -105.48 86.98
CA LEU A 40 53.89 -105.83 87.83
C LEU A 40 53.64 -105.44 89.28
N PHE A 41 53.00 -104.29 89.53
CA PHE A 41 52.81 -103.81 90.89
C PHE A 41 51.91 -104.71 91.76
N PRO A 42 50.69 -105.12 91.32
CA PRO A 42 49.88 -106.07 92.09
C PRO A 42 50.52 -107.45 92.19
N HIS A 43 51.30 -107.86 91.18
CA HIS A 43 52.00 -109.13 91.19
C HIS A 43 53.13 -109.15 92.23
N ILE A 44 53.91 -108.06 92.31
CA ILE A 44 54.92 -107.86 93.35
C ILE A 44 54.26 -107.87 94.73
N GLU A 45 53.18 -107.10 94.93
CA GLU A 45 52.48 -107.04 96.22
C GLU A 45 51.92 -108.41 96.66
N ASN A 46 51.40 -109.20 95.71
CA ASN A 46 50.92 -110.56 95.98
C ASN A 46 52.05 -111.54 96.33
N GLU A 47 53.17 -111.52 95.59
CA GLU A 47 54.33 -112.36 95.90
C GLU A 47 54.98 -111.98 97.24
N GLN A 48 55.02 -110.69 97.59
CA GLN A 48 55.46 -110.24 98.91
C GLN A 48 54.60 -110.82 100.04
N ASN A 49 53.27 -110.79 99.89
CA ASN A 49 52.36 -111.37 100.88
C ASN A 49 52.51 -112.90 100.99
N LYS A 50 52.73 -113.61 99.87
CA LYS A 50 53.01 -115.05 99.89
C LYS A 50 54.31 -115.37 100.64
N ILE A 51 55.39 -114.66 100.36
CA ILE A 51 56.69 -114.85 101.04
C ILE A 51 56.56 -114.57 102.54
N ARG A 52 55.88 -113.47 102.91
CA ARG A 52 55.63 -113.10 104.31
C ARG A 52 54.84 -114.17 105.07
N ASN A 53 53.79 -114.72 104.46
CA ASN A 53 53.00 -115.80 105.05
C ASN A 53 53.80 -117.12 105.14
N GLY A 54 54.57 -117.47 104.10
CA GLY A 54 55.41 -118.66 104.09
C GLY A 54 56.51 -118.65 105.16
N LEU A 55 57.17 -117.50 105.37
CA LEU A 55 58.15 -117.31 106.44
C LEU A 55 57.52 -117.47 107.84
N ARG A 56 56.30 -116.96 108.02
CA ARG A 56 55.54 -117.10 109.28
C ARG A 56 55.20 -118.57 109.55
N GLU A 57 54.66 -119.29 108.57
CA GLU A 57 54.34 -120.72 108.70
C GLU A 57 55.58 -121.57 109.00
N LEU A 58 56.72 -121.27 108.35
CA LEU A 58 58.00 -121.95 108.61
C LEU A 58 58.50 -121.72 110.04
N SER A 59 58.39 -120.50 110.56
CA SER A 59 58.77 -120.18 111.93
C SER A 59 57.85 -120.89 112.96
N GLU A 60 56.54 -120.92 112.71
CA GLU A 60 55.58 -121.62 113.57
C GLU A 60 55.85 -123.14 113.56
N ARG A 61 56.10 -123.75 112.40
CA ARG A 61 56.47 -125.18 112.29
C ARG A 61 57.80 -125.50 112.98
N SER A 62 58.80 -124.63 112.84
CA SER A 62 60.10 -124.79 113.50
C SER A 62 59.94 -124.79 115.03
N SER A 63 59.13 -123.87 115.56
CA SER A 63 58.81 -123.81 116.99
C SER A 63 58.08 -125.07 117.50
N GLN A 64 57.12 -125.59 116.72
CA GLN A 64 56.40 -126.82 117.05
C GLN A 64 57.32 -128.05 117.07
N LEU A 65 58.23 -128.15 116.10
CA LEU A 65 59.24 -129.22 116.05
C LEU A 65 60.18 -129.16 117.26
N PHE A 66 60.62 -127.96 117.64
CA PHE A 66 61.48 -127.75 118.81
C PHE A 66 60.82 -128.28 120.09
N ASN A 67 59.57 -127.87 120.34
CA ASN A 67 58.81 -128.31 121.51
C ASN A 67 58.55 -129.83 121.51
N SER A 68 58.34 -130.42 120.31
CA SER A 68 58.12 -131.85 120.17
C SER A 68 59.37 -132.68 120.49
N ILE A 69 60.54 -132.22 120.04
CA ILE A 69 61.83 -132.87 120.32
C ILE A 69 62.18 -132.75 121.80
N GLU A 70 61.93 -131.60 122.43
CA GLU A 70 62.17 -131.39 123.86
C GLU A 70 61.28 -132.31 124.72
N SER A 71 60.01 -132.50 124.33
CA SER A 71 59.11 -133.46 124.96
C SER A 71 59.58 -134.91 124.79
N LEU A 72 60.03 -135.29 123.59
CA LEU A 72 60.57 -136.62 123.32
C LEU A 72 61.84 -136.90 124.14
N TYR A 73 62.77 -135.94 124.21
CA TYR A 73 63.98 -136.05 125.03
C TYR A 73 63.63 -136.27 126.50
N SER A 74 62.67 -135.50 127.03
CA SER A 74 62.23 -135.62 128.42
C SER A 74 61.61 -136.98 128.72
N LYS A 75 60.72 -137.46 127.84
CA LYS A 75 60.10 -138.79 127.99
C LYS A 75 61.11 -139.93 127.91
N PHE A 76 62.01 -139.88 126.93
CA PHE A 76 63.05 -140.88 126.77
C PHE A 76 63.93 -140.93 128.02
N LYS A 77 64.38 -139.78 128.52
CA LYS A 77 65.19 -139.70 129.75
C LYS A 77 64.49 -140.36 130.96
N GLU A 78 63.21 -140.08 131.18
CA GLU A 78 62.43 -140.65 132.29
C GLU A 78 62.28 -142.18 132.17
N GLU A 79 61.98 -142.71 130.98
CA GLU A 79 61.87 -144.16 130.75
C GLU A 79 63.20 -144.87 130.97
N SER A 80 64.30 -144.27 130.50
CA SER A 80 65.65 -144.79 130.64
C SER A 80 66.08 -144.92 132.11
N GLU A 81 65.86 -143.88 132.91
CA GLU A 81 66.15 -143.89 134.35
C GLU A 81 65.35 -144.98 135.08
N ARG A 82 64.09 -145.22 134.68
CA ARG A 82 63.28 -146.32 135.20
C ARG A 82 63.86 -147.70 134.86
N TYR A 83 64.29 -147.93 133.62
CA TYR A 83 64.87 -149.22 133.21
C TYR A 83 66.17 -149.53 133.96
N PHE A 84 67.04 -148.54 134.16
CA PHE A 84 68.26 -148.73 134.96
C PHE A 84 67.95 -149.08 136.41
N ALA A 85 66.97 -148.41 137.02
CA ALA A 85 66.54 -148.71 138.38
C ALA A 85 65.98 -150.14 138.52
N ASP A 86 65.26 -150.67 137.51
CA ASP A 86 64.78 -152.06 137.52
C ASP A 86 65.92 -153.07 137.36
N LEU A 87 66.87 -152.80 136.46
CA LEU A 87 68.05 -153.64 136.26
C LEU A 87 68.93 -153.71 137.50
N GLU A 88 69.15 -152.58 138.19
CA GLU A 88 69.89 -152.56 139.46
C GLU A 88 69.22 -153.41 140.53
N LYS A 89 67.90 -153.29 140.70
CA LYS A 89 67.15 -154.15 141.63
C LYS A 89 67.30 -155.63 141.31
N ARG A 90 67.25 -156.01 140.04
CA ARG A 90 67.45 -157.42 139.63
C ARG A 90 68.88 -157.89 139.91
N LEU A 91 69.88 -157.05 139.65
CA LEU A 91 71.27 -157.36 139.93
C LEU A 91 71.52 -157.57 141.44
N ASP A 92 70.93 -156.73 142.28
CA ASP A 92 71.00 -156.85 143.73
C ASP A 92 70.30 -158.11 144.23
N ALA A 93 69.13 -158.45 143.68
CA ALA A 93 68.45 -159.71 144.00
C ALA A 93 69.32 -160.94 143.67
N VAL A 94 69.99 -160.96 142.51
CA VAL A 94 70.91 -162.04 142.12
C VAL A 94 72.09 -162.13 143.09
N ARG A 95 72.67 -160.99 143.49
CA ARG A 95 73.75 -160.95 144.49
C ARG A 95 73.30 -161.51 145.84
N GLU A 96 72.06 -161.24 146.25
CA GLU A 96 71.49 -161.76 147.49
C GLU A 96 71.23 -163.27 147.42
N TYR A 97 70.70 -163.77 146.29
CA TYR A 97 70.59 -165.20 146.02
C TYR A 97 71.94 -165.92 146.08
N GLU A 98 72.99 -165.34 145.49
CA GLU A 98 74.35 -165.87 145.52
C GLU A 98 74.89 -165.97 146.96
N LYS A 99 74.65 -164.94 147.77
CA LYS A 99 75.04 -164.89 149.18
C LYS A 99 74.32 -165.96 150.02
N ASN A 100 73.02 -166.14 149.77
CA ASN A 100 72.21 -167.16 150.43
C ASN A 100 72.72 -168.57 150.08
N LEU A 101 73.00 -168.85 148.81
CA LEU A 101 73.61 -170.11 148.36
C LEU A 101 74.98 -170.35 149.02
N TYR A 102 75.82 -169.32 149.13
CA TYR A 102 77.13 -169.41 149.80
C TYR A 102 76.99 -169.79 151.28
N SER A 103 76.02 -169.20 151.99
CA SER A 103 75.74 -169.51 153.40
C SER A 103 75.14 -170.90 153.61
N MET A 104 74.34 -171.37 152.65
CA MET A 104 73.77 -172.73 152.63
C MET A 104 74.88 -173.77 152.43
N GLY A 105 75.88 -173.47 151.58
CA GLY A 105 77.07 -174.28 151.37
C GLY A 105 77.92 -174.47 152.64
N GLN A 106 77.98 -173.49 153.55
CA GLN A 106 78.71 -173.63 154.81
C GLN A 106 77.99 -174.46 155.89
N ARG A 107 76.67 -174.67 155.81
CA ARG A 107 75.86 -175.32 156.87
C ARG A 107 75.70 -176.84 156.75
N ILE A 108 76.13 -177.47 155.65
CA ILE A 108 75.92 -178.90 155.40
C ILE A 108 77.26 -179.62 155.31
N GLN A 109 77.80 -180.01 156.47
CA GLN A 109 78.96 -180.89 156.59
C GLN A 109 78.48 -182.33 156.81
N GLY A 110 78.65 -183.18 155.79
CA GLY A 110 78.44 -184.63 155.85
C GLY A 110 77.20 -185.14 155.13
N LEU A 111 77.29 -185.36 153.82
CA LEU A 111 76.68 -186.44 153.01
C LEU A 111 77.04 -186.20 151.53
N GLU A 112 77.95 -187.02 150.99
CA GLU A 112 78.37 -187.00 149.58
C GLU A 112 77.21 -187.46 148.68
N THR A 113 76.39 -186.50 148.24
CA THR A 113 75.56 -186.57 147.00
C THR A 113 74.92 -185.21 146.64
N ARG A 114 75.38 -184.09 147.22
CA ARG A 114 74.81 -182.74 146.99
C ARG A 114 75.82 -181.66 146.55
N GLU A 115 77.08 -182.03 146.30
CA GLU A 115 78.14 -181.08 145.93
C GLU A 115 78.09 -180.67 144.43
N GLU A 116 77.68 -181.58 143.55
CA GLU A 116 77.70 -181.35 142.10
C GLU A 116 76.55 -180.45 141.59
N GLN A 117 75.38 -180.47 142.26
CA GLN A 117 74.24 -179.62 141.91
C GLN A 117 74.43 -178.17 142.34
N VAL A 118 75.09 -177.92 143.48
CA VAL A 118 75.37 -176.56 143.97
C VAL A 118 76.44 -175.86 143.12
N GLY A 119 77.44 -176.60 142.64
CA GLY A 119 78.45 -176.07 141.70
C GLY A 119 77.85 -175.57 140.38
N LYS A 120 76.89 -176.31 139.80
CA LYS A 120 76.20 -175.89 138.56
C LYS A 120 75.38 -174.62 138.75
N LEU A 121 74.63 -174.52 139.85
CA LEU A 121 73.81 -173.35 140.14
C LEU A 121 74.64 -172.08 140.41
N LEU A 122 75.81 -172.22 141.05
CA LEU A 122 76.75 -171.11 141.23
C LEU A 122 77.32 -170.63 139.88
N GLN A 123 77.67 -171.55 138.98
CA GLN A 123 78.11 -171.19 137.63
C GLN A 123 77.02 -170.46 136.83
N GLU A 124 75.78 -170.94 136.89
CA GLU A 124 74.65 -170.27 136.24
C GLU A 124 74.42 -168.86 136.79
N ALA A 125 74.40 -168.68 138.12
CA ALA A 125 74.24 -167.37 138.74
C ALA A 125 75.37 -166.40 138.35
N THR A 126 76.61 -166.88 138.30
CA THR A 126 77.76 -166.07 137.88
C THR A 126 77.66 -165.67 136.41
N SER A 127 77.24 -166.60 135.53
CA SER A 127 77.06 -166.33 134.10
C SER A 127 75.96 -165.28 133.84
N LEU A 128 74.85 -165.35 134.56
CA LEU A 128 73.76 -164.38 134.47
C LEU A 128 74.19 -163.00 134.96
N ARG A 129 75.00 -162.92 136.02
CA ARG A 129 75.53 -161.65 136.51
C ARG A 129 76.39 -160.96 135.46
N VAL A 130 77.30 -161.70 134.83
CA VAL A 130 78.20 -161.15 133.79
C VAL A 130 77.39 -160.65 132.59
N ILE A 131 76.36 -161.39 132.16
CA ILE A 131 75.47 -160.98 131.06
C ILE A 131 74.67 -159.73 131.43
N LEU A 132 74.16 -159.62 132.66
CA LEU A 132 73.43 -158.44 133.12
C LEU A 132 74.34 -157.22 133.28
N GLU A 133 75.56 -157.40 133.79
CA GLU A 133 76.57 -156.33 133.89
C GLU A 133 77.03 -155.86 132.50
N SER A 134 77.18 -156.75 131.52
CA SER A 134 77.49 -156.35 130.14
C SER A 134 76.32 -155.63 129.46
N ALA A 135 75.10 -156.13 129.61
CA ALA A 135 73.90 -155.50 129.05
C ALA A 135 73.64 -154.10 129.64
N LYS A 136 73.88 -153.89 130.94
CA LYS A 136 73.81 -152.56 131.56
C LYS A 136 74.79 -151.60 130.91
N LYS A 137 76.04 -152.03 130.71
CA LYS A 137 77.10 -151.19 130.16
C LYS A 137 76.86 -150.80 128.70
N GLU A 138 76.41 -151.75 127.87
CA GLU A 138 76.02 -151.46 126.48
C GLU A 138 74.85 -150.47 126.42
N LEU A 139 73.88 -150.60 127.33
CA LEU A 139 72.76 -149.66 127.40
C LEU A 139 73.22 -148.26 127.85
N GLU A 140 74.13 -148.15 128.82
CA GLU A 140 74.73 -146.86 129.24
C GLU A 140 75.48 -146.17 128.10
N GLU A 141 76.25 -146.91 127.31
CA GLU A 141 76.97 -146.37 126.14
C GLU A 141 75.99 -145.88 125.06
N SER A 142 74.96 -146.67 124.71
CA SER A 142 73.94 -146.27 123.74
C SER A 142 73.16 -145.02 124.17
N MET A 143 72.80 -144.90 125.45
CA MET A 143 72.12 -143.72 126.01
C MET A 143 72.97 -142.45 125.90
N LYS A 144 74.29 -142.58 126.15
CA LYS A 144 75.22 -141.48 126.04
C LYS A 144 75.33 -141.00 124.59
N GLU A 145 75.34 -141.92 123.63
CA GLU A 145 75.29 -141.60 122.20
C GLU A 145 73.99 -140.89 121.81
N TYR A 146 72.82 -141.38 122.25
CA TYR A 146 71.54 -140.73 121.99
C TYR A 146 71.43 -139.34 122.61
N SER A 147 71.93 -139.15 123.84
CA SER A 147 71.94 -137.83 124.49
C SER A 147 72.84 -136.85 123.73
N ASN A 148 74.00 -137.29 123.25
CA ASN A 148 74.89 -136.46 122.44
C ASN A 148 74.24 -136.09 121.09
N PHE A 149 73.58 -137.06 120.44
CA PHE A 149 72.86 -136.84 119.18
C PHE A 149 71.72 -135.82 119.34
N LEU A 150 70.89 -135.97 120.37
CA LEU A 150 69.78 -135.05 120.63
C LEU A 150 70.27 -133.64 121.01
N SER A 151 71.38 -133.53 121.76
CA SER A 151 71.99 -132.23 122.04
C SER A 151 72.51 -131.54 120.77
N ASN A 152 73.10 -132.30 119.84
CA ASN A 152 73.54 -131.75 118.55
C ASN A 152 72.35 -131.28 117.69
N ILE A 153 71.26 -132.05 117.67
CA ILE A 153 70.01 -131.66 117.01
C ILE A 153 69.44 -130.36 117.61
N MET A 154 69.38 -130.24 118.94
CA MET A 154 68.86 -129.03 119.57
C MET A 154 69.72 -127.79 119.27
N ASN A 155 71.05 -127.94 119.25
CA ASN A 155 71.94 -126.83 118.91
C ASN A 155 71.76 -126.38 117.46
N THR A 156 71.70 -127.32 116.51
CA THR A 156 71.47 -127.00 115.08
C THR A 156 70.10 -126.37 114.84
N LEU A 157 69.05 -126.83 115.53
CA LEU A 157 67.73 -126.20 115.48
C LEU A 157 67.72 -124.78 116.06
N ARG A 158 68.47 -124.53 117.14
CA ARG A 158 68.58 -123.19 117.74
C ARG A 158 69.32 -122.22 116.81
N GLU A 159 70.41 -122.67 116.19
CA GLU A 159 71.16 -121.89 115.20
C GLU A 159 70.29 -121.54 113.98
N THR A 160 69.60 -122.53 113.41
CA THR A 160 68.71 -122.31 112.25
C THR A 160 67.56 -121.35 112.58
N HIS A 161 66.95 -121.44 113.76
CA HIS A 161 65.92 -120.49 114.18
C HIS A 161 66.49 -119.06 114.34
N SER A 162 67.71 -118.91 114.84
CA SER A 162 68.36 -117.60 114.96
C SER A 162 68.61 -116.97 113.59
N VAL A 163 69.10 -117.74 112.62
CA VAL A 163 69.32 -117.27 111.25
C VAL A 163 67.99 -116.87 110.60
N LEU A 164 66.96 -117.71 110.73
CA LEU A 164 65.62 -117.42 110.20
C LEU A 164 65.01 -116.14 110.80
N ALA A 165 65.22 -115.88 112.08
CA ALA A 165 64.74 -114.66 112.73
C ALA A 165 65.43 -113.40 112.18
N GLU A 166 66.76 -113.45 111.97
CA GLU A 166 67.51 -112.32 111.42
C GLU A 166 67.14 -112.07 109.94
N GLU A 167 66.99 -113.14 109.15
CA GLU A 167 66.52 -113.04 107.76
C GLU A 167 65.10 -112.47 107.67
N SER A 168 64.19 -112.86 108.58
CA SER A 168 62.84 -112.32 108.65
C SER A 168 62.82 -110.81 108.95
N LYS A 169 63.72 -110.35 109.82
CA LYS A 169 63.88 -108.93 110.16
C LYS A 169 64.44 -108.13 108.98
N ASN A 170 65.45 -108.67 108.28
CA ASN A 170 66.01 -108.06 107.08
C ASN A 170 64.95 -107.93 105.98
N ALA A 171 64.21 -109.01 105.70
CA ALA A 171 63.11 -109.01 104.75
C ALA A 171 62.06 -107.94 105.07
N SER A 172 61.69 -107.81 106.35
CA SER A 172 60.74 -106.79 106.81
C SER A 172 61.23 -105.36 106.57
N SER A 173 62.52 -105.08 106.81
CA SER A 173 63.09 -103.75 106.51
C SER A 173 63.12 -103.43 105.01
N ILE A 174 63.38 -104.44 104.17
CA ILE A 174 63.41 -104.29 102.71
C ILE A 174 62.00 -103.98 102.22
N PHE A 175 60.98 -104.68 102.71
CA PHE A 175 59.58 -104.41 102.33
C PHE A 175 59.15 -103.00 102.73
N ALA A 176 59.47 -102.55 103.93
CA ALA A 176 59.16 -101.17 104.35
C ALA A 176 59.84 -100.12 103.46
N ASN A 177 61.04 -100.40 102.95
CA ASN A 177 61.73 -99.49 102.02
C ASN A 177 61.10 -99.52 100.61
N ILE A 178 60.65 -100.69 100.14
CA ILE A 178 59.93 -100.84 98.88
C ILE A 178 58.60 -100.07 98.93
N GLU A 179 57.84 -100.20 100.01
CA GLU A 179 56.57 -99.47 100.22
C GLU A 179 56.77 -97.94 100.14
N LYS A 180 57.83 -97.41 100.75
CA LYS A 180 58.16 -95.97 100.66
C LYS A 180 58.43 -95.52 99.22
N ARG A 181 59.29 -96.24 98.49
CA ARG A 181 59.61 -95.91 97.08
C ARG A 181 58.38 -95.99 96.19
N LEU A 182 57.46 -96.85 96.53
CA LEU A 182 56.17 -96.99 95.87
C LEU A 182 55.28 -95.76 96.00
N ASP A 183 55.16 -95.25 97.21
CA ASP A 183 54.37 -94.05 97.46
C ASP A 183 55.00 -92.82 96.80
N GLU A 184 56.33 -92.74 96.76
CA GLU A 184 57.07 -91.73 95.98
C GLU A 184 56.76 -91.84 94.48
N LEU A 185 56.80 -93.04 93.91
CA LEU A 185 56.46 -93.27 92.50
C LEU A 185 55.01 -92.93 92.18
N LYS A 186 54.06 -93.23 93.06
CA LYS A 186 52.65 -92.84 92.92
C LYS A 186 52.49 -91.32 92.88
N LYS A 187 53.17 -90.59 93.77
CA LYS A 187 53.15 -89.11 93.78
C LYS A 187 53.70 -88.53 92.47
N LEU A 188 54.88 -88.99 92.05
CA LEU A 188 55.48 -88.55 90.79
C LEU A 188 54.59 -88.84 89.58
N TYR A 189 53.89 -89.98 89.57
CA TYR A 189 52.92 -90.29 88.52
C TYR A 189 51.77 -89.27 88.49
N THR A 190 51.20 -88.92 89.64
CA THR A 190 50.11 -87.93 89.71
C THR A 190 50.56 -86.52 89.30
N GLU A 191 51.78 -86.13 89.64
CA GLU A 191 52.39 -84.85 89.23
C GLU A 191 52.60 -84.81 87.71
N MET A 192 53.18 -85.86 87.13
CA MET A 192 53.39 -85.98 85.69
C MET A 192 52.06 -85.97 84.92
N GLU A 193 51.02 -86.62 85.45
CA GLU A 193 49.70 -86.61 84.81
C GLU A 193 49.05 -85.21 84.88
N ALA A 194 49.26 -84.46 85.96
CA ALA A 194 48.82 -83.07 86.08
C ALA A 194 49.55 -82.16 85.08
N GLU A 195 50.88 -82.30 84.94
CA GLU A 195 51.67 -81.56 83.96
C GLU A 195 51.22 -81.86 82.52
N ARG A 196 50.96 -83.13 82.20
CA ARG A 196 50.44 -83.52 80.88
C ARG A 196 49.11 -82.84 80.57
N ARG A 197 48.19 -82.80 81.54
CA ARG A 197 46.89 -82.10 81.39
C ARG A 197 47.09 -80.58 81.21
N ALA A 198 48.05 -79.98 81.90
CA ALA A 198 48.39 -78.57 81.73
C ALA A 198 48.95 -78.28 80.33
N LEU A 199 49.84 -79.14 79.81
CA LEU A 199 50.37 -79.04 78.45
C LEU A 199 49.27 -79.18 77.39
N ASP A 200 48.33 -80.11 77.56
CA ASP A 200 47.18 -80.24 76.67
C ASP A 200 46.29 -78.99 76.69
N ALA A 201 46.15 -78.32 77.84
CA ALA A 201 45.43 -77.05 77.96
C ALA A 201 46.16 -75.93 77.22
N TYR A 202 47.47 -75.78 77.44
CA TYR A 202 48.29 -74.79 76.71
C TYR A 202 48.26 -75.00 75.20
N ARG A 203 48.27 -76.25 74.73
CA ARG A 203 48.16 -76.55 73.31
C ARG A 203 46.84 -76.06 72.73
N ARG A 204 45.72 -76.27 73.43
CA ARG A 204 44.41 -75.74 73.00
C ARG A 204 44.37 -74.22 72.97
N GLU A 205 45.01 -73.55 73.93
CA GLU A 205 45.11 -72.08 73.93
C GLU A 205 45.94 -71.58 72.74
N LEU A 206 47.03 -72.27 72.40
CA LEU A 206 47.82 -71.95 71.21
C LEU A 206 47.01 -72.13 69.93
N ASP A 207 46.31 -73.25 69.76
CA ASP A 207 45.45 -73.50 68.60
C ASP A 207 44.37 -72.41 68.45
N GLN A 208 43.80 -71.93 69.58
CA GLN A 208 42.84 -70.82 69.57
C GLN A 208 43.48 -69.50 69.13
N ARG A 209 44.67 -69.17 69.63
CA ARG A 209 45.40 -67.96 69.23
C ARG A 209 45.80 -67.98 67.76
N GLU A 210 46.25 -69.12 67.25
CA GLU A 210 46.55 -69.29 65.82
C GLU A 210 45.31 -69.05 64.96
N ALA A 211 44.15 -69.58 65.37
CA ALA A 211 42.89 -69.34 64.68
C ALA A 211 42.45 -67.86 64.73
N GLU A 212 42.68 -67.16 65.84
CA GLU A 212 42.42 -65.71 65.96
C GLU A 212 43.34 -64.87 65.09
N ILE A 213 44.63 -65.21 65.04
CA ILE A 213 45.62 -64.55 64.17
C ILE A 213 45.21 -64.72 62.71
N SER A 214 44.86 -65.93 62.28
CA SER A 214 44.41 -66.19 60.91
C SER A 214 43.15 -65.39 60.53
N LYS A 215 42.23 -65.17 61.47
CA LYS A 215 41.06 -64.30 61.26
C LYS A 215 41.47 -62.83 61.11
N ARG A 216 42.41 -62.35 61.92
CA ARG A 216 42.92 -60.97 61.84
C ARG A 216 43.71 -60.72 60.56
N GLU A 217 44.51 -61.68 60.11
CA GLU A 217 45.24 -61.61 58.84
C GLU A 217 44.27 -61.43 57.65
N LYS A 218 43.21 -62.25 57.59
CA LYS A 218 42.15 -62.10 56.57
C LYS A 218 41.45 -60.74 56.65
N SER A 219 41.20 -60.24 57.86
CA SER A 219 40.63 -58.89 58.05
C SER A 219 41.58 -57.79 57.57
N TYR A 220 42.88 -57.96 57.77
CA TYR A 220 43.90 -57.00 57.34
C TYR A 220 44.05 -57.01 55.81
N GLU A 221 44.03 -58.18 55.18
CA GLU A 221 44.01 -58.31 53.72
C GLU A 221 42.80 -57.58 53.12
N ALA A 222 41.60 -57.79 53.68
CA ALA A 222 40.39 -57.10 53.24
C ALA A 222 40.48 -55.57 53.41
N LEU A 223 41.04 -55.10 54.52
CA LEU A 223 41.26 -53.67 54.75
C LEU A 223 42.32 -53.09 53.79
N SER A 224 43.40 -53.82 53.54
CA SER A 224 44.46 -53.42 52.61
C SER A 224 43.91 -53.29 51.19
N GLU A 225 43.05 -54.22 50.79
CA GLU A 225 42.37 -54.16 49.50
C GLU A 225 41.42 -52.96 49.42
N ARG A 226 40.66 -52.70 50.49
CA ARG A 226 39.81 -51.51 50.58
C ARG A 226 40.61 -50.21 50.47
N VAL A 227 41.79 -50.15 51.08
CA VAL A 227 42.71 -48.99 50.96
C VAL A 227 43.19 -48.83 49.51
N ARG A 228 43.47 -49.93 48.80
CA ARG A 228 43.85 -49.88 47.39
C ARG A 228 42.72 -49.34 46.52
N GLU A 229 41.50 -49.83 46.69
CA GLU A 229 40.31 -49.33 45.99
C GLU A 229 40.11 -47.82 46.20
N LEU A 230 40.21 -47.36 47.46
CA LEU A 230 40.05 -45.95 47.78
C LEU A 230 41.14 -45.08 47.15
N ARG A 231 42.38 -45.57 47.06
CA ARG A 231 43.46 -44.85 46.36
C ARG A 231 43.18 -44.72 44.87
N GLU A 232 42.65 -45.76 44.23
CA GLU A 232 42.25 -45.72 42.82
C GLU A 232 41.08 -44.74 42.59
N GLU A 233 40.11 -44.70 43.49
CA GLU A 233 38.99 -43.76 43.44
C GLU A 233 39.44 -42.30 43.60
N VAL A 234 40.33 -42.03 44.57
CA VAL A 234 40.93 -40.70 44.76
C VAL A 234 41.67 -40.26 43.50
N ALA A 235 42.50 -41.13 42.90
CA ALA A 235 43.22 -40.81 41.67
C ALA A 235 42.27 -40.48 40.49
N ARG A 236 41.15 -41.21 40.37
CA ARG A 236 40.11 -40.92 39.36
C ARG A 236 39.45 -39.57 39.61
N LEU A 237 39.16 -39.23 40.86
CA LEU A 237 38.56 -37.95 41.23
C LEU A 237 39.51 -36.77 40.99
N GLU A 238 40.80 -36.93 41.28
CA GLU A 238 41.82 -35.92 40.98
C GLU A 238 41.97 -35.67 39.48
N GLU A 239 41.94 -36.72 38.66
CA GLU A 239 41.96 -36.60 37.21
C GLU A 239 40.68 -35.93 36.68
N GLY A 240 39.51 -36.28 37.24
CA GLY A 240 38.25 -35.61 36.94
C GLY A 240 38.28 -34.13 37.28
N LYS A 241 38.82 -33.78 38.45
CA LYS A 241 39.01 -32.40 38.90
C LYS A 241 39.90 -31.59 37.95
N LYS A 242 41.05 -32.14 37.54
CA LYS A 242 41.94 -31.47 36.57
C LYS A 242 41.25 -31.19 35.23
N LYS A 243 40.43 -32.14 34.74
CA LYS A 243 39.64 -31.94 33.52
C LYS A 243 38.60 -30.83 33.69
N THR A 244 37.94 -30.75 34.83
CA THR A 244 37.00 -29.65 35.09
C THR A 244 37.69 -28.30 35.23
N GLU A 245 38.87 -28.26 35.85
CA GLU A 245 39.68 -27.03 35.98
C GLU A 245 40.11 -26.52 34.60
N SER A 246 40.57 -27.38 33.70
CA SER A 246 40.95 -26.96 32.34
C SER A 246 39.76 -26.47 31.52
N VAL A 247 38.57 -27.06 31.70
CA VAL A 247 37.34 -26.56 31.07
C VAL A 247 36.97 -25.18 31.61
N LEU A 248 37.06 -24.98 32.92
CA LEU A 248 36.82 -23.69 33.57
C LEU A 248 37.77 -22.61 33.05
N GLU A 249 39.07 -22.89 33.01
CA GLU A 249 40.09 -21.96 32.51
C GLU A 249 39.82 -21.57 31.04
N ASN A 250 39.41 -22.53 30.20
CA ASN A 250 39.03 -22.24 28.82
C ASN A 250 37.76 -21.37 28.71
N LEU A 251 36.77 -21.60 29.58
CA LEU A 251 35.55 -20.79 29.62
C LEU A 251 35.84 -19.37 30.10
N GLU A 252 36.65 -19.22 31.15
CA GLU A 252 37.11 -17.93 31.66
C GLU A 252 37.83 -17.14 30.56
N LYS A 253 38.78 -17.78 29.86
CA LYS A 253 39.47 -17.17 28.73
C LYS A 253 38.50 -16.76 27.60
N ASN A 254 37.52 -17.60 27.28
CA ASN A 254 36.51 -17.26 26.25
C ASN A 254 35.68 -16.02 26.66
N ILE A 255 35.34 -15.92 27.94
CA ILE A 255 34.62 -14.76 28.49
C ILE A 255 35.50 -13.52 28.43
N GLU A 256 36.76 -13.61 28.85
CA GLU A 256 37.73 -12.52 28.77
C GLU A 256 37.95 -12.02 27.34
N GLU A 257 38.00 -12.93 26.35
CA GLU A 257 38.15 -12.57 24.94
C GLU A 257 36.88 -11.90 24.36
N ARG A 258 35.68 -12.28 24.84
CA ARG A 258 34.40 -11.73 24.33
C ARG A 258 34.01 -10.41 24.98
N LEU A 259 34.44 -10.15 26.22
CA LEU A 259 34.14 -8.93 26.97
C LEU A 259 34.51 -7.64 26.21
N PRO A 260 35.73 -7.51 25.63
CA PRO A 260 36.09 -6.34 24.83
C PRO A 260 35.18 -6.14 23.62
N TRP A 261 34.82 -7.22 22.93
CA TRP A 261 33.93 -7.16 21.77
C TRP A 261 32.53 -6.69 22.15
N LEU A 262 31.97 -7.20 23.27
CA LEU A 262 30.68 -6.76 23.79
C LEU A 262 30.69 -5.28 24.19
N ASN A 263 31.72 -4.84 24.91
CA ASN A 263 31.87 -3.43 25.29
C ASN A 263 32.00 -2.52 24.07
N GLN A 264 32.73 -2.95 23.04
CA GLN A 264 32.83 -2.20 21.79
C GLN A 264 31.48 -2.13 21.06
N ARG A 265 30.75 -3.26 21.04
CA ARG A 265 29.42 -3.32 20.42
C ARG A 265 28.41 -2.42 21.13
N GLU A 266 28.46 -2.36 22.45
CA GLU A 266 27.64 -1.45 23.25
C GLU A 266 27.93 0.02 22.90
N LYS A 267 29.20 0.42 22.82
CA LYS A 267 29.58 1.76 22.36
C LYS A 267 29.03 2.07 20.96
N GLU A 268 29.19 1.16 20.01
CA GLU A 268 28.63 1.33 18.65
C GLU A 268 27.10 1.52 18.66
N LEU A 269 26.39 0.79 19.52
CA LEU A 269 24.94 0.91 19.64
C LEU A 269 24.56 2.27 20.23
N THR A 270 25.24 2.73 21.29
CA THR A 270 25.00 4.06 21.87
C THR A 270 25.28 5.19 20.87
N GLU A 271 26.33 5.06 20.04
CA GLU A 271 26.64 6.01 18.98
C GLU A 271 25.54 6.03 17.90
N ARG A 272 25.04 4.84 17.50
CA ARG A 272 23.92 4.73 16.56
C ARG A 272 22.63 5.32 17.13
N GLU A 273 22.32 5.07 18.39
CA GLU A 273 21.15 5.66 19.06
C GLU A 273 21.23 7.19 19.07
N ARG A 274 22.41 7.74 19.39
CA ARG A 274 22.66 9.19 19.30
C ARG A 274 22.42 9.71 17.88
N HIS A 275 22.99 9.05 16.88
CA HIS A 275 22.83 9.46 15.49
C HIS A 275 21.38 9.39 14.99
N LEU A 276 20.63 8.35 15.40
CA LEU A 276 19.21 8.23 15.08
C LEU A 276 18.38 9.35 15.72
N LYS A 277 18.73 9.76 16.95
CA LYS A 277 18.07 10.89 17.62
C LYS A 277 18.33 12.21 16.89
N GLU A 278 19.56 12.44 16.44
CA GLU A 278 19.91 13.62 15.62
C GLU A 278 19.15 13.65 14.29
N LEU A 279 19.05 12.50 13.60
CA LEU A 279 18.26 12.38 12.37
C LEU A 279 16.76 12.64 12.63
N LEU A 280 16.23 12.16 13.75
CA LEU A 280 14.84 12.42 14.14
C LEU A 280 14.60 13.91 14.36
N ASP A 281 15.52 14.60 15.05
CA ASP A 281 15.44 16.05 15.27
C ASP A 281 15.54 16.81 13.93
N GLU A 282 16.40 16.39 13.01
CA GLU A 282 16.49 16.98 11.67
C GLU A 282 15.20 16.79 10.87
N VAL A 283 14.61 15.60 10.90
CA VAL A 283 13.32 15.32 10.24
C VAL A 283 12.21 16.19 10.83
N ASN A 284 12.17 16.37 12.15
CA ASN A 284 11.20 17.23 12.81
C ASN A 284 11.37 18.71 12.42
N MET A 285 12.60 19.19 12.32
CA MET A 285 12.90 20.53 11.82
C MET A 285 12.41 20.72 10.38
N ARG A 286 12.73 19.78 9.48
CA ARG A 286 12.25 19.80 8.09
C ARG A 286 10.73 19.76 7.99
N LEU A 287 10.06 19.00 8.85
CA LEU A 287 8.60 18.96 8.92
C LEU A 287 8.02 20.32 9.32
N SER A 288 8.66 21.01 10.28
CA SER A 288 8.27 22.37 10.69
C SER A 288 8.46 23.36 9.54
N ASP A 289 9.59 23.32 8.84
CA ASP A 289 9.87 24.17 7.69
C ASP A 289 8.86 23.95 6.56
N LEU A 290 8.53 22.69 6.25
CA LEU A 290 7.50 22.33 5.28
C LEU A 290 6.14 22.91 5.66
N LYS A 291 5.71 22.80 6.92
CA LYS A 291 4.47 23.41 7.40
C LYS A 291 4.47 24.93 7.22
N SER A 292 5.59 25.59 7.53
CA SER A 292 5.73 27.04 7.31
C SER A 292 5.64 27.41 5.82
N ARG A 293 6.28 26.60 4.96
CA ARG A 293 6.26 26.79 3.50
C ARG A 293 4.85 26.61 2.94
N ASP A 294 4.11 25.61 3.40
CA ASP A 294 2.71 25.37 3.02
C ASP A 294 1.83 26.56 3.40
N GLU A 295 2.02 27.13 4.58
CA GLU A 295 1.27 28.32 5.02
C GLU A 295 1.62 29.56 4.19
N GLU A 296 2.91 29.73 3.82
CA GLU A 296 3.33 30.80 2.90
C GLU A 296 2.73 30.64 1.50
N LEU A 297 2.69 29.41 0.98
CA LEU A 297 2.07 29.09 -0.31
C LEU A 297 0.56 29.36 -0.30
N ARG A 298 -0.13 29.04 0.81
CA ARG A 298 -1.56 29.39 0.98
C ARG A 298 -1.78 30.89 0.93
N LYS A 299 -0.94 31.68 1.62
CA LYS A 299 -1.01 33.15 1.57
C LYS A 299 -0.78 33.68 0.15
N ARG A 300 0.25 33.19 -0.55
CA ARG A 300 0.51 33.56 -1.95
C ARG A 300 -0.63 33.20 -2.88
N LYS A 301 -1.30 32.06 -2.64
CA LYS A 301 -2.48 31.67 -3.42
C LYS A 301 -3.61 32.69 -3.25
N VAL A 302 -3.93 33.06 -2.01
CA VAL A 302 -4.93 34.10 -1.73
C VAL A 302 -4.55 35.44 -2.39
N ASP A 303 -3.29 35.84 -2.33
CA ASP A 303 -2.81 37.06 -3.00
C ASP A 303 -2.92 36.99 -4.54
N LEU A 304 -2.66 35.83 -5.14
CA LEU A 304 -2.83 35.61 -6.58
C LEU A 304 -4.30 35.66 -6.97
N ASP A 305 -5.19 35.00 -6.24
CA ASP A 305 -6.63 35.02 -6.47
C ASP A 305 -7.16 36.48 -6.41
N ASN A 306 -6.67 37.26 -5.44
CA ASN A 306 -7.00 38.69 -5.32
C ASN A 306 -6.48 39.52 -6.50
N ARG A 307 -5.25 39.27 -6.98
CA ARG A 307 -4.71 39.94 -8.18
C ARG A 307 -5.47 39.58 -9.44
N GLU A 308 -5.86 38.32 -9.59
CA GLU A 308 -6.66 37.84 -10.72
C GLU A 308 -8.04 38.53 -10.74
N LEU A 309 -8.69 38.64 -9.58
CA LEU A 309 -9.93 39.40 -9.44
C LEU A 309 -9.74 40.89 -9.82
N ALA A 310 -8.67 41.52 -9.34
CA ALA A 310 -8.37 42.92 -9.64
C ALA A 310 -8.07 43.15 -11.14
N LEU A 311 -7.36 42.22 -11.78
CA LEU A 311 -7.11 42.26 -13.23
C LEU A 311 -8.41 42.11 -14.03
N SER A 312 -9.28 41.18 -13.66
CA SER A 312 -10.59 41.02 -14.29
C SER A 312 -11.43 42.31 -14.18
N GLN A 313 -11.42 42.97 -13.01
CA GLN A 313 -12.06 44.27 -12.85
C GLN A 313 -11.44 45.35 -13.74
N LEU A 314 -10.11 45.41 -13.87
CA LEU A 314 -9.44 46.34 -14.79
C LEU A 314 -9.80 46.07 -16.25
N GLU A 315 -9.86 44.80 -16.67
CA GLU A 315 -10.29 44.42 -18.01
C GLU A 315 -11.72 44.89 -18.31
N THR A 316 -12.64 44.74 -17.36
CA THR A 316 -14.01 45.26 -17.52
C THR A 316 -14.03 46.79 -17.66
N LYS A 317 -13.27 47.51 -16.83
CA LYS A 317 -13.14 48.98 -16.93
C LYS A 317 -12.56 49.42 -18.26
N LEU A 318 -11.49 48.77 -18.73
CA LEU A 318 -10.87 49.06 -20.03
C LEU A 318 -11.83 48.80 -21.19
N LYS A 319 -12.64 47.74 -21.10
CA LYS A 319 -13.68 47.45 -22.11
C LYS A 319 -14.74 48.55 -22.16
N ASP A 320 -15.14 49.07 -21.00
CA ASP A 320 -16.09 50.18 -20.92
C ASP A 320 -15.48 51.50 -21.41
N GLU A 321 -14.22 51.79 -21.10
CA GLU A 321 -13.51 52.95 -21.64
C GLU A 321 -13.35 52.87 -23.16
N ARG A 322 -13.04 51.69 -23.72
CA ARG A 322 -13.00 51.49 -25.18
C ARG A 322 -14.35 51.81 -25.83
N LYS A 323 -15.47 51.33 -25.27
CA LYS A 323 -16.80 51.67 -25.79
C LYS A 323 -17.05 53.18 -25.77
N LYS A 324 -16.70 53.87 -24.68
CA LYS A 324 -16.81 55.34 -24.59
C LYS A 324 -15.94 56.04 -25.64
N LEU A 325 -14.74 55.50 -25.91
CA LEU A 325 -13.85 56.04 -26.91
C LEU A 325 -14.42 55.87 -28.33
N ASP A 326 -14.95 54.68 -28.65
CA ASP A 326 -15.63 54.40 -29.93
C ASP A 326 -16.86 55.33 -30.12
N GLU A 327 -17.63 55.56 -29.06
CA GLU A 327 -18.74 56.53 -29.08
C GLU A 327 -18.26 57.95 -29.36
N ARG A 328 -17.15 58.36 -28.73
CA ARG A 328 -16.53 59.67 -28.92
C ARG A 328 -15.96 59.83 -30.34
N GLU A 329 -15.37 58.78 -30.89
CA GLU A 329 -14.85 58.75 -32.26
C GLU A 329 -15.98 58.94 -33.27
N LYS A 330 -17.10 58.23 -33.12
CA LYS A 330 -18.32 58.45 -33.93
C LYS A 330 -18.87 59.87 -33.80
N GLU A 331 -18.86 60.44 -32.60
CA GLU A 331 -19.28 61.83 -32.39
C GLU A 331 -18.36 62.81 -33.14
N LEU A 332 -17.05 62.59 -33.10
CA LEU A 332 -16.07 63.38 -33.83
C LEU A 332 -16.20 63.23 -35.34
N GLU A 333 -16.40 62.02 -35.87
CA GLU A 333 -16.67 61.78 -37.30
C GLU A 333 -17.89 62.54 -37.77
N ASN A 334 -18.99 62.48 -37.02
CA ASN A 334 -20.20 63.25 -37.31
C ASN A 334 -19.92 64.77 -37.30
N ARG A 335 -19.07 65.24 -36.38
CA ARG A 335 -18.69 66.65 -36.29
C ARG A 335 -17.82 67.08 -37.46
N ILE A 336 -16.88 66.25 -37.91
CA ILE A 336 -16.05 66.45 -39.10
C ILE A 336 -16.94 66.51 -40.35
N ALA A 337 -17.87 65.56 -40.51
CA ALA A 337 -18.81 65.56 -41.63
C ALA A 337 -19.66 66.85 -41.68
N ASN A 338 -20.16 67.30 -40.52
CA ASN A 338 -20.90 68.56 -40.40
C ASN A 338 -20.03 69.79 -40.73
N LEU A 339 -18.76 69.80 -40.29
CA LEU A 339 -17.83 70.89 -40.61
C LEU A 339 -17.51 70.92 -42.10
N SER A 340 -17.24 69.77 -42.72
CA SER A 340 -17.01 69.64 -44.17
C SER A 340 -18.22 70.14 -44.98
N LYS A 341 -19.44 69.83 -44.54
CA LYS A 341 -20.67 70.38 -45.15
C LYS A 341 -20.72 71.91 -45.07
N LYS A 342 -20.43 72.48 -43.89
CA LYS A 342 -20.37 73.94 -43.71
C LYS A 342 -19.28 74.58 -44.57
N GLU A 343 -18.13 73.93 -44.70
CA GLU A 343 -17.02 74.39 -45.54
C GLU A 343 -17.41 74.42 -47.02
N SER A 344 -18.12 73.40 -47.51
CA SER A 344 -18.71 73.40 -48.86
C SER A 344 -19.73 74.52 -49.05
N GLU A 345 -20.62 74.74 -48.08
CA GLU A 345 -21.61 75.84 -48.13
C GLU A 345 -20.92 77.22 -48.14
N LEU A 346 -19.82 77.38 -47.41
CA LEU A 346 -19.01 78.59 -47.39
C LEU A 346 -18.27 78.81 -48.72
N MET A 347 -17.65 77.79 -49.31
CA MET A 347 -17.04 77.89 -50.64
C MET A 347 -18.06 78.32 -51.70
N GLU A 348 -19.28 77.82 -51.63
CA GLU A 348 -20.35 78.19 -52.57
C GLU A 348 -20.90 79.60 -52.34
N ARG A 349 -20.78 80.13 -51.12
CA ARG A 349 -21.00 81.56 -50.84
C ARG A 349 -19.86 82.42 -51.39
N GLU A 350 -18.59 82.04 -51.18
CA GLU A 350 -17.43 82.75 -51.74
C GLU A 350 -17.50 82.84 -53.26
N LYS A 351 -17.86 81.75 -53.94
CA LYS A 351 -18.05 81.75 -55.40
C LYS A 351 -19.13 82.76 -55.84
N ARG A 352 -20.27 82.79 -55.14
CA ARG A 352 -21.36 83.75 -55.40
C ARG A 352 -20.92 85.20 -55.19
N ILE A 353 -20.21 85.47 -54.10
CA ILE A 353 -19.66 86.80 -53.82
C ILE A 353 -18.69 87.24 -54.92
N SER A 354 -17.79 86.35 -55.37
CA SER A 354 -16.86 86.64 -56.47
C SER A 354 -17.57 86.93 -57.81
N GLU A 355 -18.68 86.23 -58.09
CA GLU A 355 -19.53 86.50 -59.26
C GLU A 355 -20.24 87.86 -59.15
N GLU A 356 -20.74 88.22 -57.96
CA GLU A 356 -21.30 89.55 -57.70
C GLU A 356 -20.25 90.66 -57.82
N GLU A 357 -19.04 90.47 -57.31
CA GLU A 357 -17.92 91.42 -57.46
C GLU A 357 -17.60 91.67 -58.94
N LYS A 358 -17.53 90.62 -59.76
CA LYS A 358 -17.35 90.75 -61.22
C LYS A 358 -18.46 91.56 -61.87
N ARG A 359 -19.71 91.33 -61.45
CA ARG A 359 -20.89 92.06 -61.94
C ARG A 359 -20.84 93.54 -61.55
N VAL A 360 -20.50 93.86 -60.30
CA VAL A 360 -20.30 95.24 -59.83
C VAL A 360 -19.20 95.94 -60.63
N LYS A 361 -18.09 95.25 -60.90
CA LYS A 361 -16.99 95.79 -61.72
C LYS A 361 -17.45 96.11 -63.15
N SER A 362 -18.21 95.21 -63.77
CA SER A 362 -18.77 95.44 -65.11
C SER A 362 -19.74 96.63 -65.18
N LEU A 363 -20.57 96.82 -64.15
CA LEU A 363 -21.45 97.98 -64.01
C LEU A 363 -20.65 99.28 -63.82
N SER A 364 -19.58 99.23 -63.03
CA SER A 364 -18.67 100.36 -62.85
C SER A 364 -18.01 100.77 -64.17
N ASP A 365 -17.53 99.81 -64.98
CA ASP A 365 -16.94 100.08 -66.30
C ASP A 365 -17.96 100.70 -67.27
N ASP A 366 -19.24 100.29 -67.20
CA ASP A 366 -20.32 100.85 -68.03
C ASP A 366 -20.65 102.30 -67.64
N ILE A 367 -20.62 102.62 -66.34
CA ILE A 367 -20.77 103.99 -65.84
C ILE A 367 -19.63 104.89 -66.34
N VAL A 368 -18.38 104.41 -66.32
CA VAL A 368 -17.23 105.15 -66.86
C VAL A 368 -17.42 105.48 -68.34
N LYS A 369 -17.89 104.53 -69.15
CA LYS A 369 -18.18 104.76 -70.58
C LYS A 369 -19.30 105.78 -70.80
N ARG A 370 -20.35 105.75 -69.97
CA ARG A 370 -21.43 106.73 -70.02
C ARG A 370 -20.97 108.15 -69.67
N LEU A 371 -20.07 108.29 -68.71
CA LEU A 371 -19.47 109.60 -68.36
C LEU A 371 -18.66 110.17 -69.52
N GLN A 372 -17.84 109.35 -70.18
CA GLN A 372 -17.07 109.76 -71.37
C GLN A 372 -17.99 110.19 -72.54
N PHE A 373 -19.11 109.51 -72.75
CA PHE A 373 -20.11 109.89 -73.76
C PHE A 373 -20.78 111.24 -73.46
N ILE A 374 -21.00 111.56 -72.18
CA ILE A 374 -21.58 112.84 -71.76
C ILE A 374 -20.57 113.98 -71.97
N GLU A 375 -19.30 113.78 -71.61
CA GLU A 375 -18.20 114.74 -71.88
C GLU A 375 -18.07 115.09 -73.37
N GLU A 376 -18.18 114.09 -74.27
CA GLU A 376 -18.16 114.34 -75.72
C GLU A 376 -19.39 115.12 -76.22
N LYS A 377 -20.53 115.00 -75.54
CA LYS A 377 -21.76 115.74 -75.85
C LYS A 377 -21.72 117.18 -75.38
N GLU A 378 -21.11 117.45 -74.22
CA GLU A 378 -20.89 118.81 -73.72
C GLU A 378 -19.94 119.61 -74.62
N LYS A 379 -18.84 119.00 -75.09
CA LYS A 379 -17.91 119.63 -76.05
C LYS A 379 -18.60 120.10 -77.35
N LYS A 380 -19.53 119.29 -77.88
CA LYS A 380 -20.30 119.60 -79.10
C LYS A 380 -21.38 120.68 -78.87
N LEU A 381 -21.82 120.91 -77.63
CA LEU A 381 -22.76 121.97 -77.28
C LEU A 381 -22.03 123.31 -77.14
N ASP A 382 -20.82 123.32 -76.56
CA ASP A 382 -19.98 124.53 -76.44
C ASP A 382 -19.54 125.09 -77.81
N GLU A 383 -19.16 124.22 -78.76
CA GLU A 383 -18.83 124.61 -80.14
C GLU A 383 -20.04 125.23 -80.87
N ARG A 384 -21.25 124.81 -80.52
CA ARG A 384 -22.51 125.30 -81.12
C ARG A 384 -22.96 126.63 -80.51
N ALA A 385 -22.66 126.87 -79.24
CA ALA A 385 -22.91 128.14 -78.55
C ALA A 385 -22.00 129.27 -79.07
N GLN A 386 -20.71 129.00 -79.31
CA GLN A 386 -19.77 129.98 -79.87
C GLN A 386 -20.08 130.35 -81.34
N GLY A 387 -20.71 129.44 -82.10
CA GLY A 387 -21.15 129.69 -83.48
C GLY A 387 -22.42 130.53 -83.61
N LEU A 388 -23.27 130.58 -82.57
CA LEU A 388 -24.48 131.40 -82.52
C LEU A 388 -24.18 132.85 -82.11
N GLN A 389 -23.26 133.05 -81.16
CA GLN A 389 -22.79 134.38 -80.72
C GLN A 389 -22.22 135.22 -81.88
N ARG A 390 -21.46 134.60 -82.80
CA ARG A 390 -20.88 135.30 -83.97
C ARG A 390 -21.91 135.77 -85.00
N LYS A 391 -23.07 135.10 -85.09
CA LYS A 391 -24.15 135.49 -86.02
C LYS A 391 -25.06 136.58 -85.45
N GLU A 392 -25.10 136.72 -84.14
CA GLU A 392 -25.91 137.72 -83.42
C GLU A 392 -25.25 139.12 -83.45
N ASP A 393 -23.91 139.19 -83.45
CA ASP A 393 -23.14 140.43 -83.59
C ASP A 393 -23.14 140.98 -85.03
N GLU A 394 -23.25 140.12 -86.05
CA GLU A 394 -23.33 140.54 -87.45
C GLU A 394 -24.72 141.10 -87.82
N LEU A 395 -25.81 140.52 -87.30
CA LEU A 395 -27.20 140.96 -87.56
C LEU A 395 -27.52 142.36 -86.98
N LYS A 396 -26.97 142.70 -85.80
CA LYS A 396 -27.07 144.06 -85.21
C LYS A 396 -26.44 145.15 -86.09
N ASN A 397 -25.37 144.82 -86.80
CA ASN A 397 -24.65 145.74 -87.69
C ASN A 397 -25.41 145.96 -89.03
N TRP A 398 -26.29 145.03 -89.41
CA TRP A 398 -27.19 145.16 -90.56
C TRP A 398 -28.45 145.97 -90.26
N GLU A 399 -28.97 145.93 -89.02
CA GLU A 399 -30.15 146.69 -88.60
C GLU A 399 -29.92 148.21 -88.48
N GLU A 400 -28.72 148.66 -88.09
CA GLU A 400 -28.38 150.09 -88.06
C GLU A 400 -28.16 150.70 -89.46
N ARG A 401 -27.61 149.92 -90.39
CA ARG A 401 -27.40 150.34 -91.79
C ARG A 401 -28.70 150.50 -92.59
N LEU A 402 -29.71 149.67 -92.31
CA LEU A 402 -31.02 149.73 -92.98
C LEU A 402 -31.87 150.95 -92.58
N LYS A 403 -31.55 151.63 -91.47
CA LYS A 403 -32.23 152.85 -91.02
C LYS A 403 -31.72 154.10 -91.74
N GLY A 404 -30.42 154.17 -92.03
CA GLY A 404 -29.80 155.27 -92.80
C GLY A 404 -30.20 155.31 -94.28
N TRP A 405 -30.45 154.13 -94.88
CA TRP A 405 -30.95 154.04 -96.25
C TRP A 405 -32.34 154.65 -96.48
N ARG A 406 -33.15 154.93 -95.43
CA ARG A 406 -34.47 155.57 -95.62
C ARG A 406 -34.41 157.10 -95.72
N GLU A 407 -33.37 157.73 -95.20
CA GLU A 407 -33.24 159.20 -95.17
C GLU A 407 -32.47 159.74 -96.39
N GLU A 408 -31.49 159.00 -96.92
CA GLU A 408 -30.81 159.34 -98.18
C GLU A 408 -31.63 158.99 -99.45
N LEU A 409 -32.55 158.03 -99.39
CA LEU A 409 -33.49 157.72 -100.49
C LEU A 409 -34.35 158.93 -100.89
N VAL A 410 -34.55 159.89 -99.97
CA VAL A 410 -35.30 161.14 -100.22
C VAL A 410 -34.44 162.18 -100.95
N MET A 411 -33.11 162.14 -100.82
CA MET A 411 -32.19 163.07 -101.50
C MET A 411 -31.67 162.52 -102.84
N GLU A 412 -31.44 161.21 -102.97
CA GLU A 412 -30.99 160.58 -104.22
C GLU A 412 -32.13 160.33 -105.23
N SER A 413 -33.38 160.30 -104.77
CA SER A 413 -34.58 160.30 -105.64
C SER A 413 -34.64 161.52 -106.58
N LEU A 414 -33.86 162.58 -106.32
CA LEU A 414 -33.72 163.76 -107.17
C LEU A 414 -32.48 163.66 -108.09
N THR A 415 -31.43 162.97 -107.65
CA THR A 415 -30.25 162.67 -108.46
C THR A 415 -30.45 161.40 -109.30
N LEU A 416 -31.38 161.54 -110.25
CA LEU A 416 -31.19 161.03 -111.61
C LEU A 416 -31.81 159.65 -111.91
N LYS A 417 -33.10 159.59 -112.24
CA LYS A 417 -33.75 160.35 -113.34
C LYS A 417 -32.92 160.50 -114.65
N GLU A 418 -31.60 160.71 -114.63
CA GLU A 418 -30.70 160.50 -115.79
C GLU A 418 -30.30 159.02 -115.98
N LYS A 419 -30.26 158.18 -114.94
CA LYS A 419 -29.95 156.75 -115.13
C LYS A 419 -31.16 155.94 -115.60
N GLU A 420 -32.38 156.39 -115.29
CA GLU A 420 -33.64 155.87 -115.82
C GLU A 420 -33.74 155.92 -117.36
N ALA A 421 -32.90 156.69 -118.07
CA ALA A 421 -32.87 156.67 -119.54
C ALA A 421 -32.03 155.52 -120.14
N ARG A 422 -31.03 154.97 -119.43
CA ARG A 422 -29.95 154.17 -120.05
C ARG A 422 -30.13 152.65 -120.00
N LEU A 423 -31.00 152.11 -119.13
CA LEU A 423 -31.30 150.67 -119.09
C LEU A 423 -32.61 150.29 -119.79
N GLY A 424 -33.53 151.24 -119.97
CA GLY A 424 -34.74 151.06 -120.80
C GLY A 424 -34.48 150.71 -122.26
N GLU A 425 -33.24 150.86 -122.75
CA GLU A 425 -32.79 150.39 -124.08
C GLU A 425 -32.27 148.94 -124.09
N LYS A 426 -31.72 148.41 -122.98
CA LYS A 426 -31.10 147.07 -122.97
C LYS A 426 -32.11 145.95 -122.73
N GLU A 427 -33.13 146.16 -121.91
CA GLU A 427 -34.14 145.12 -121.63
C GLU A 427 -35.07 144.85 -122.83
N LYS A 428 -35.34 145.86 -123.67
CA LYS A 428 -36.04 145.66 -124.96
C LYS A 428 -35.26 144.77 -125.95
N LEU A 429 -33.94 144.61 -125.77
CA LEU A 429 -33.08 143.82 -126.67
C LEU A 429 -32.94 142.34 -126.28
N LEU A 430 -33.16 141.96 -125.01
CA LEU A 430 -33.10 140.55 -124.57
C LEU A 430 -34.48 139.90 -124.41
N SER A 431 -35.52 140.68 -124.10
CA SER A 431 -36.91 140.21 -124.18
C SER A 431 -37.28 139.67 -125.58
N GLY A 432 -36.53 140.01 -126.63
CA GLY A 432 -36.70 139.45 -127.98
C GLY A 432 -35.79 138.26 -128.32
N LYS A 433 -34.73 137.96 -127.55
CA LYS A 433 -33.77 136.90 -127.91
C LYS A 433 -34.04 135.54 -127.28
N GLU A 434 -34.52 135.41 -126.05
CA GLU A 434 -34.83 134.07 -125.52
C GLU A 434 -36.28 133.62 -125.68
N ALA A 435 -37.16 134.52 -126.15
CA ALA A 435 -38.29 134.08 -126.97
C ALA A 435 -37.84 133.19 -128.16
N SER A 436 -36.56 133.20 -128.56
CA SER A 436 -35.95 132.24 -129.52
C SER A 436 -35.50 130.91 -128.90
N ILE A 437 -35.16 130.82 -127.61
CA ILE A 437 -34.80 129.53 -126.94
C ILE A 437 -36.05 128.87 -126.34
N GLU A 438 -37.01 129.66 -125.87
CA GLU A 438 -38.41 129.27 -125.64
C GLU A 438 -38.98 128.54 -126.88
N GLY A 439 -38.47 128.85 -128.08
CA GLY A 439 -38.75 128.14 -129.34
C GLY A 439 -37.93 126.85 -129.60
N LYS A 440 -36.73 126.67 -129.02
CA LYS A 440 -35.92 125.45 -129.22
C LYS A 440 -36.32 124.31 -128.30
N LYS A 441 -36.71 124.56 -127.06
CA LYS A 441 -37.07 123.46 -126.15
C LYS A 441 -38.46 122.91 -126.45
N ARG A 442 -39.38 123.78 -126.90
CA ARG A 442 -40.65 123.39 -127.52
C ARG A 442 -40.46 122.55 -128.79
N ALA A 443 -39.34 122.70 -129.50
CA ALA A 443 -38.96 121.81 -130.61
C ALA A 443 -38.50 120.39 -130.17
N LEU A 444 -38.15 120.18 -128.90
CA LEU A 444 -37.93 118.82 -128.33
C LEU A 444 -39.22 118.28 -127.68
N ASP A 445 -40.04 119.14 -127.05
CA ASP A 445 -41.43 118.85 -126.64
C ASP A 445 -42.31 118.39 -127.82
N GLU A 446 -41.90 118.62 -129.07
CA GLU A 446 -42.61 118.22 -130.29
C GLU A 446 -41.83 117.27 -131.23
N GLU A 447 -40.70 116.70 -130.82
CA GLU A 447 -40.12 115.49 -131.48
C GLU A 447 -40.55 114.20 -130.72
N ILE A 448 -40.88 114.30 -129.43
CA ILE A 448 -41.26 113.13 -128.60
C ILE A 448 -42.78 113.00 -128.46
N ALA A 449 -43.54 114.10 -128.33
CA ALA A 449 -45.01 114.09 -128.36
C ALA A 449 -45.57 113.87 -129.78
N LYS A 450 -44.70 114.07 -130.79
CA LYS A 450 -44.82 113.73 -132.22
C LYS A 450 -43.77 112.68 -132.64
N PHE A 451 -43.66 111.57 -131.95
CA PHE A 451 -44.26 110.35 -132.51
C PHE A 451 -45.40 109.83 -131.65
N GLU A 452 -46.28 110.75 -131.24
CA GLU A 452 -47.66 110.74 -131.76
C GLU A 452 -48.20 109.31 -131.79
N GLU A 453 -48.26 108.79 -130.58
CA GLU A 453 -49.12 107.71 -130.10
C GLU A 453 -50.48 108.28 -129.66
N GLU A 454 -50.48 109.61 -129.51
CA GLU A 454 -51.51 110.53 -129.97
C GLU A 454 -51.70 110.62 -131.49
N LYS A 455 -51.04 109.83 -132.31
CA LYS A 455 -51.84 109.09 -133.27
C LYS A 455 -52.29 107.84 -132.57
N SER A 456 -53.44 108.06 -132.00
CA SER A 456 -54.52 107.23 -132.47
C SER A 456 -54.61 105.82 -131.94
N LYS A 457 -53.90 105.48 -130.86
CA LYS A 457 -54.41 104.43 -129.96
C LYS A 457 -55.24 105.01 -128.83
N LEU A 458 -54.96 106.26 -128.47
CA LEU A 458 -55.97 107.07 -127.80
C LEU A 458 -57.15 107.42 -128.74
N GLU A 459 -57.03 107.35 -130.07
CA GLU A 459 -58.19 107.41 -130.99
C GLU A 459 -58.89 106.04 -131.08
N SER A 460 -58.18 104.91 -130.96
CA SER A 460 -58.81 103.59 -131.00
C SER A 460 -59.49 103.23 -129.68
N GLU A 461 -58.84 103.37 -128.53
CA GLU A 461 -59.42 103.06 -127.21
C GLU A 461 -60.49 104.08 -126.83
N ARG A 462 -60.43 105.33 -127.30
CA ARG A 462 -61.54 106.27 -127.12
C ARG A 462 -62.73 105.96 -128.03
N GLU A 463 -62.54 105.30 -129.18
CA GLU A 463 -63.61 104.64 -129.96
C GLU A 463 -64.00 103.27 -129.42
N GLU A 464 -63.10 102.54 -128.78
CA GLU A 464 -63.35 101.23 -128.18
C GLU A 464 -64.18 101.39 -126.91
N ILE A 465 -63.89 102.40 -126.10
CA ILE A 465 -64.72 102.79 -124.96
C ILE A 465 -66.05 103.44 -125.41
N LYS A 466 -66.10 104.16 -126.55
CA LYS A 466 -67.37 104.59 -127.16
C LYS A 466 -68.17 103.41 -127.75
N ARG A 467 -67.51 102.39 -128.32
CA ARG A 467 -68.11 101.11 -128.77
C ARG A 467 -68.56 100.30 -127.58
N GLU A 468 -67.85 100.28 -126.47
CA GLU A 468 -68.26 99.64 -125.22
C GLU A 468 -69.48 100.34 -124.65
N ARG A 469 -69.57 101.69 -124.69
CA ARG A 469 -70.82 102.39 -124.34
C ARG A 469 -71.96 102.10 -125.32
N ALA A 470 -71.72 102.10 -126.62
CA ALA A 470 -72.75 101.82 -127.64
C ALA A 470 -73.15 100.33 -127.69
N ALA A 471 -72.24 99.42 -127.32
CA ALA A 471 -72.46 97.98 -127.22
C ALA A 471 -73.17 97.65 -125.91
N LEU A 472 -72.81 98.29 -124.79
CA LEU A 472 -73.59 98.22 -123.55
C LEU A 472 -75.01 98.74 -123.78
N ASP A 473 -75.21 99.85 -124.50
CA ASP A 473 -76.55 100.31 -124.89
C ASP A 473 -77.24 99.37 -125.89
N ARG A 474 -76.50 98.61 -126.70
CA ARG A 474 -77.04 97.59 -127.62
C ARG A 474 -77.40 96.29 -126.92
N GLU A 475 -76.59 95.76 -126.01
CA GLU A 475 -77.00 94.69 -125.09
C GLU A 475 -78.19 95.14 -124.27
N ARG A 476 -78.20 96.40 -123.79
CA ARG A 476 -79.35 96.94 -123.06
C ARG A 476 -80.57 97.07 -123.95
N ARG A 477 -80.45 97.47 -125.22
CA ARG A 477 -81.56 97.52 -126.20
C ARG A 477 -81.96 96.14 -126.73
N GLU A 478 -81.07 95.17 -126.84
CA GLU A 478 -81.40 93.82 -127.27
C GLU A 478 -82.00 93.03 -126.13
N LEU A 479 -81.52 93.18 -124.89
CA LEU A 479 -82.18 92.72 -123.68
C LEU A 479 -83.51 93.45 -123.47
N GLN A 480 -83.58 94.76 -123.74
CA GLN A 480 -84.83 95.50 -123.72
C GLN A 480 -85.74 95.05 -124.85
N ASN A 481 -85.27 94.79 -126.07
CA ASN A 481 -86.09 94.32 -127.19
C ASN A 481 -86.47 92.84 -127.06
N LEU A 482 -85.67 92.03 -126.37
CA LEU A 482 -86.07 90.67 -125.99
C LEU A 482 -87.09 90.75 -124.86
N SER A 483 -86.87 91.60 -123.87
CA SER A 483 -87.82 91.86 -122.78
C SER A 483 -89.12 92.44 -123.34
N ASP A 484 -89.06 93.37 -124.28
CA ASP A 484 -90.18 94.00 -124.95
C ASP A 484 -90.80 93.03 -125.94
N ARG A 485 -90.07 92.08 -126.53
CA ARG A 485 -90.67 90.95 -127.28
C ARG A 485 -91.32 89.94 -126.33
N PHE A 486 -90.79 89.72 -125.13
CA PHE A 486 -91.44 88.93 -124.10
C PHE A 486 -92.69 89.64 -123.59
N HIS A 487 -92.64 90.94 -123.34
CA HIS A 487 -93.78 91.76 -122.91
C HIS A 487 -94.76 92.03 -124.02
N ALA A 488 -94.33 92.17 -125.28
CA ALA A 488 -95.22 92.31 -126.43
C ALA A 488 -95.86 90.98 -126.78
N ARG A 489 -95.15 89.86 -126.61
CA ARG A 489 -95.75 88.52 -126.75
C ARG A 489 -96.66 88.20 -125.57
N TRP A 490 -96.37 88.69 -124.37
CA TRP A 490 -97.28 88.65 -123.21
C TRP A 490 -98.47 89.59 -123.40
N ALA A 491 -98.26 90.78 -123.97
CA ALA A 491 -99.30 91.77 -124.26
C ALA A 491 -100.10 91.42 -125.53
N GLU A 492 -99.58 90.63 -126.46
CA GLU A 492 -100.37 90.02 -127.52
C GLU A 492 -101.20 88.87 -126.97
N LEU A 493 -100.69 88.12 -126.00
CA LEU A 493 -101.49 87.15 -125.25
C LEU A 493 -102.62 87.86 -124.47
N ASP A 494 -102.30 88.93 -123.75
CA ASP A 494 -103.24 89.71 -122.93
C ASP A 494 -104.18 90.58 -123.79
N ARG A 495 -103.71 91.11 -124.92
CA ARG A 495 -104.59 91.80 -125.90
C ARG A 495 -105.42 90.81 -126.68
N LYS A 496 -104.98 89.57 -126.94
CA LYS A 496 -105.87 88.54 -127.50
C LYS A 496 -106.97 88.20 -126.49
N GLU A 497 -106.64 88.15 -125.21
CA GLU A 497 -107.63 87.99 -124.12
C GLU A 497 -108.59 89.18 -124.03
N ARG A 498 -108.09 90.42 -124.10
CA ARG A 498 -108.94 91.63 -124.10
C ARG A 498 -109.70 91.85 -125.40
N SER A 499 -109.14 91.46 -126.54
CA SER A 499 -109.88 91.47 -127.81
C SER A 499 -111.03 90.47 -127.76
N LEU A 500 -110.88 89.33 -127.07
CA LEU A 500 -111.97 88.39 -126.82
C LEU A 500 -113.06 88.99 -125.92
N ILE A 501 -112.72 89.78 -124.90
CA ILE A 501 -113.70 90.48 -124.02
C ILE A 501 -114.35 91.69 -124.73
N GLU A 502 -113.57 92.48 -125.46
CA GLU A 502 -114.09 93.68 -126.13
C GLU A 502 -114.90 93.31 -127.38
N PHE A 503 -114.62 92.18 -128.04
CA PHE A 503 -115.52 91.60 -129.04
C PHE A 503 -116.84 91.11 -128.42
N GLU A 504 -116.83 90.54 -127.21
CA GLU A 504 -118.06 90.27 -126.42
C GLU A 504 -118.87 91.56 -126.17
N LYS A 505 -118.21 92.71 -126.01
CA LYS A 505 -118.85 94.04 -125.93
C LYS A 505 -119.27 94.62 -127.28
N GLN A 506 -118.46 94.47 -128.35
CA GLN A 506 -118.83 94.84 -129.73
C GLN A 506 -120.11 94.11 -130.16
N LEU A 507 -120.47 92.96 -129.57
CA LEU A 507 -121.78 92.36 -129.79
C LEU A 507 -122.93 93.14 -129.12
N ARG A 508 -122.85 93.46 -127.82
CA ARG A 508 -123.94 94.14 -127.08
C ARG A 508 -124.20 95.58 -127.53
N SER A 509 -123.16 96.34 -127.85
CA SER A 509 -123.32 97.77 -128.19
C SER A 509 -123.85 97.98 -129.61
N ARG A 510 -123.53 97.07 -130.54
CA ARG A 510 -124.19 97.03 -131.85
C ARG A 510 -125.66 96.61 -131.73
N GLU A 511 -125.99 95.63 -130.89
CA GLU A 511 -127.38 95.27 -130.56
C GLU A 511 -128.15 96.45 -129.99
N ALA A 512 -127.49 97.26 -129.16
CA ALA A 512 -128.15 98.38 -128.52
C ALA A 512 -128.60 99.42 -129.52
N THR A 513 -127.80 99.80 -130.52
CA THR A 513 -128.05 101.11 -131.13
C THR A 513 -128.01 101.15 -132.64
N PHE A 514 -127.97 99.94 -133.19
CA PHE A 514 -129.00 99.59 -134.17
C PHE A 514 -130.42 100.06 -133.77
N ASN A 515 -130.89 99.96 -132.51
CA ASN A 515 -132.20 100.53 -132.09
C ASN A 515 -132.25 102.07 -132.18
N GLU A 516 -131.10 102.74 -132.23
CA GLU A 516 -131.02 104.21 -132.30
C GLU A 516 -130.88 104.72 -133.73
N LEU A 517 -130.14 104.03 -134.61
CA LEU A 517 -130.29 104.18 -136.06
C LEU A 517 -131.78 104.12 -136.44
N GLU A 518 -132.55 103.24 -135.81
CA GLU A 518 -133.99 103.10 -135.98
C GLU A 518 -134.80 104.30 -135.42
N SER A 519 -134.29 104.99 -134.40
CA SER A 519 -134.90 106.18 -133.79
C SER A 519 -134.53 107.50 -134.49
N LEU A 520 -133.40 107.57 -135.17
CA LEU A 520 -132.86 108.85 -135.68
C LEU A 520 -132.83 108.90 -137.19
N VAL A 521 -132.86 107.76 -137.88
CA VAL A 521 -133.46 107.72 -139.21
C VAL A 521 -134.89 108.31 -139.17
N LYS A 522 -135.60 108.15 -138.04
CA LYS A 522 -136.87 108.85 -137.71
C LYS A 522 -136.72 110.38 -137.58
N GLN A 523 -135.54 110.91 -137.28
CA GLN A 523 -135.24 112.35 -137.22
C GLN A 523 -134.63 112.92 -138.52
N LEU A 524 -133.77 112.16 -139.24
CA LEU A 524 -133.46 112.35 -140.69
C LEU A 524 -134.75 112.48 -141.52
N GLN A 525 -135.89 112.07 -140.98
CA GLN A 525 -137.23 112.22 -141.55
C GLN A 525 -137.89 113.56 -141.14
N GLU A 526 -138.08 113.85 -139.85
CA GLU A 526 -138.73 115.10 -139.39
C GLU A 526 -137.95 116.39 -139.69
N GLU A 527 -136.62 116.37 -139.72
CA GLU A 527 -135.83 117.60 -139.92
C GLU A 527 -135.51 117.89 -141.37
N ARG A 528 -135.32 116.85 -142.19
CA ARG A 528 -135.45 116.98 -143.64
C ARG A 528 -136.83 117.55 -144.01
N GLU A 529 -137.86 117.26 -143.23
CA GLU A 529 -139.19 117.88 -143.30
C GLU A 529 -139.21 119.37 -142.87
N LYS A 530 -138.58 119.73 -141.73
CA LYS A 530 -138.50 121.12 -141.25
C LYS A 530 -137.64 122.02 -142.14
N LEU A 531 -136.52 121.55 -142.65
CA LEU A 531 -135.66 122.39 -143.48
C LEU A 531 -136.06 122.37 -144.95
N ARG A 532 -136.77 121.34 -145.43
CA ARG A 532 -137.64 121.50 -146.61
C ARG A 532 -138.66 122.64 -146.42
N LYS A 533 -139.09 122.96 -145.19
CA LYS A 533 -139.92 124.16 -144.89
C LYS A 533 -139.13 125.48 -144.83
N GLU A 534 -137.81 125.45 -144.65
CA GLU A 534 -136.95 126.67 -144.63
C GLU A 534 -136.27 126.97 -145.97
N LEU A 535 -135.87 125.94 -146.71
CA LEU A 535 -135.59 126.03 -148.15
C LEU A 535 -136.79 126.60 -148.92
N THR A 536 -138.02 126.48 -148.42
CA THR A 536 -139.21 127.11 -149.01
C THR A 536 -139.42 128.55 -148.52
N LYS A 537 -139.25 128.87 -147.23
CA LYS A 537 -139.39 130.26 -146.73
C LYS A 537 -138.29 131.23 -147.17
N CYS A 538 -137.05 130.76 -147.35
CA CYS A 538 -135.98 131.64 -147.86
C CYS A 538 -136.02 131.75 -149.39
N ARG A 539 -136.49 130.72 -150.12
CA ARG A 539 -136.91 130.88 -151.52
C ARG A 539 -138.04 131.90 -151.66
N GLU A 540 -139.03 131.92 -150.75
CA GLU A 540 -140.11 132.91 -150.74
C GLU A 540 -139.65 134.36 -150.45
N LYS A 541 -138.53 134.58 -149.75
CA LYS A 541 -137.98 135.95 -149.54
C LYS A 541 -137.03 136.44 -150.63
N LEU A 542 -136.43 135.54 -151.44
CA LEU A 542 -135.43 135.91 -152.45
C LEU A 542 -135.92 135.76 -153.91
N GLU A 543 -136.97 134.99 -154.18
CA GLU A 543 -137.64 135.01 -155.49
C GLU A 543 -138.41 136.32 -155.78
N GLU A 544 -138.76 137.18 -154.80
CA GLU A 544 -139.70 138.30 -155.06
C GLU A 544 -139.18 139.75 -154.94
N LYS A 545 -137.90 139.99 -154.62
CA LYS A 545 -137.28 141.34 -154.67
C LYS A 545 -136.48 141.64 -155.95
N VAL A 546 -136.31 140.69 -156.88
CA VAL A 546 -135.42 140.86 -158.07
C VAL A 546 -136.03 140.39 -159.41
N LYS A 547 -137.35 140.26 -159.48
CA LYS A 547 -138.19 140.58 -160.67
C LYS A 547 -137.44 140.81 -162.00
N SER A 548 -137.52 139.85 -162.91
CA SER A 548 -138.24 140.15 -164.14
C SER A 548 -139.70 139.73 -163.93
N GLU A 549 -140.60 140.45 -164.54
CA GLU A 549 -142.06 140.29 -164.46
C GLU A 549 -142.57 138.84 -164.62
N VAL A 550 -143.45 138.43 -163.67
CA VAL A 550 -144.84 137.91 -163.84
C VAL A 550 -145.02 136.52 -164.52
N PRO A 551 -145.96 135.62 -164.13
CA PRO A 551 -146.95 135.52 -163.03
C PRO A 551 -146.94 134.17 -162.23
N GLY A 552 -147.29 134.20 -160.93
CA GLY A 552 -148.14 133.17 -160.31
C GLY A 552 -147.53 131.83 -159.82
N ALA A 553 -147.76 131.56 -158.52
CA ALA A 553 -148.33 130.32 -158.00
C ALA A 553 -147.60 129.00 -158.37
N SER A 554 -147.00 128.26 -157.45
CA SER A 554 -147.73 127.62 -156.34
C SER A 554 -146.90 126.44 -155.84
N LYS A 555 -147.02 126.20 -154.53
CA LYS A 555 -147.39 124.91 -153.96
C LYS A 555 -146.56 123.72 -154.47
N GLN A 556 -145.84 123.00 -153.64
CA GLN A 556 -146.38 122.44 -152.42
C GLN A 556 -145.27 121.62 -151.74
N PRO A 557 -145.30 121.57 -150.41
CA PRO A 557 -144.63 120.60 -149.54
C PRO A 557 -145.49 119.30 -149.54
N PRO A 558 -145.54 118.40 -148.53
CA PRO A 558 -144.75 118.23 -147.31
C PRO A 558 -144.32 116.74 -147.09
N THR A 559 -143.69 116.44 -145.94
CA THR A 559 -143.84 115.20 -145.12
C THR A 559 -143.74 113.79 -145.75
N SER A 560 -142.86 112.82 -145.37
CA SER A 560 -142.18 112.51 -144.07
C SER A 560 -140.83 111.81 -144.15
#